data_AF-A0A9P8A6R6-F1
#
_entry.id   AF-A0A9P8A6R6-F1
#
_cell.length_a   1.000
_cell.length_b   1.000
_cell.length_c   1.000
_cell.angle_alpha   90.00
_cell.angle_beta   90.00
_cell.angle_gamma   90.00
#
_symmetry.space_group_name_H-M   'P 1'
#
loop_
_entity.id
_entity.type
_entity.pdbx_description
1 polymer ?
#
loop_
_entity_poly.entity_id
_entity_poly.type
_entity_poly.pdbx_seq_one_letter_code
_entity_poly.pdbx_strand_id
1 'polypeptide(L)'
;MKEKDLLSSFLVGNELHDSISFTQFVKLFPHAYKTHPESKDLYRAYLNARHQIRKKVQRNIDIEARRNPFQFDAQTGVEAPLSGIAVLENALTSERGDDLTVTEDMDVEDVDKHLTLDQAIQELTLAEKIYKKEVERLEKECNNFAEEFQSLDKEMSAIVVPNGPVTGIDEAALMKDLQDLIERHDTLYNM
;
A
#
# COMPACT_ATOMS: atom_id res chain seq x y z
N MET A 1 29.09 4.39 -20.77
CA MET A 1 27.98 5.16 -20.16
C MET A 1 26.71 4.79 -20.89
N LYS A 2 25.65 4.37 -20.19
CA LYS A 2 24.39 4.03 -20.85
C LYS A 2 23.70 5.34 -21.25
N GLU A 3 23.16 5.42 -22.46
CA GLU A 3 22.55 6.64 -23.01
C GLU A 3 21.43 7.20 -22.13
N LYS A 4 20.69 6.34 -21.43
CA LYS A 4 19.74 6.74 -20.38
C LYS A 4 20.36 7.63 -19.32
N ASP A 5 21.55 7.26 -18.83
CA ASP A 5 22.24 7.99 -17.77
C ASP A 5 22.73 9.34 -18.29
N LEU A 6 23.16 9.40 -19.55
CA LEU A 6 23.57 10.64 -20.23
C LEU A 6 22.38 11.58 -20.49
N LEU A 7 21.25 11.06 -20.97
CA LEU A 7 20.04 11.85 -21.19
C LEU A 7 19.45 12.34 -19.87
N SER A 8 19.47 11.51 -18.83
CA SER A 8 18.98 11.89 -17.50
C SER A 8 19.90 12.94 -16.86
N SER A 9 21.23 12.78 -16.94
CA SER A 9 22.16 13.78 -16.41
C SER A 9 22.04 15.12 -17.14
N PHE A 10 21.91 15.10 -18.46
CA PHE A 10 21.88 16.30 -19.28
C PHE A 10 20.52 17.04 -19.23
N LEU A 11 19.41 16.31 -19.38
CA LEU A 11 18.07 16.91 -19.51
C LEU A 11 17.37 17.11 -18.16
N VAL A 12 17.66 16.28 -17.16
CA VAL A 12 16.98 16.30 -15.86
C VAL A 12 17.90 16.80 -14.75
N GLY A 13 19.21 16.53 -14.87
CA GLY A 13 20.22 16.95 -13.92
C GLY A 13 20.43 18.46 -13.82
N ASN A 14 21.42 18.83 -13.01
CA ASN A 14 21.74 20.23 -12.69
C ASN A 14 22.55 20.93 -13.79
N GLU A 15 22.94 20.22 -14.84
CA GLU A 15 23.70 20.77 -15.97
C GLU A 15 22.85 21.65 -16.89
N LEU A 16 21.52 21.52 -16.83
CA LEU A 16 20.64 22.45 -17.51
C LEU A 16 20.72 23.81 -16.79
N HIS A 17 21.48 24.73 -17.39
CA HIS A 17 21.75 26.13 -16.97
C HIS A 17 20.52 27.01 -16.65
N ASP A 18 19.32 26.44 -16.65
CA ASP A 18 18.02 27.10 -16.48
C ASP A 18 17.53 27.18 -15.01
N SER A 19 18.37 26.83 -14.03
CA SER A 19 18.04 27.10 -12.62
C SER A 19 18.37 28.54 -12.27
N ILE A 20 17.41 29.43 -12.49
CA ILE A 20 17.47 30.80 -11.96
C ILE A 20 17.19 30.78 -10.46
N SER A 21 18.04 31.44 -9.68
CA SER A 21 17.77 31.68 -8.25
C SER A 21 16.64 32.70 -8.07
N PHE A 22 16.04 32.77 -6.88
CA PHE A 22 15.01 33.78 -6.60
C PHE A 22 15.51 35.20 -6.86
N THR A 23 16.76 35.48 -6.49
CA THR A 23 17.40 36.77 -6.73
C THR A 23 17.56 37.10 -8.21
N GLN A 24 17.79 36.10 -9.06
CA GLN A 24 17.82 36.26 -10.52
C GLN A 24 16.41 36.40 -11.10
N PHE A 25 15.46 35.61 -10.61
CA PHE A 25 14.06 35.67 -11.00
C PHE A 25 13.46 37.06 -10.73
N VAL A 26 13.69 37.62 -9.54
CA VAL A 26 13.21 38.96 -9.17
C VAL A 26 13.83 40.05 -10.06
N LYS A 27 15.06 39.85 -10.58
CA LYS A 27 15.68 40.82 -11.51
C LYS A 27 14.97 40.90 -12.86
N LEU A 28 14.16 39.90 -13.24
CA LEU A 28 13.36 39.90 -14.47
C LEU A 28 12.16 40.86 -14.40
N PHE A 29 11.77 41.29 -13.21
CA PHE A 29 10.66 42.21 -13.02
C PHE A 29 11.13 43.69 -13.07
N PRO A 30 10.27 44.61 -13.56
CA PRO A 30 10.50 46.04 -13.42
C PRO A 30 10.71 46.44 -11.96
N HIS A 31 11.47 47.51 -11.70
CA HIS A 31 11.91 47.86 -10.35
C HIS A 31 10.77 47.98 -9.33
N ALA A 32 9.62 48.50 -9.77
CA ALA A 32 8.41 48.66 -8.95
C ALA A 32 7.82 47.35 -8.41
N TYR A 33 8.10 46.22 -9.06
CA TYR A 33 7.53 44.90 -8.71
C TYR A 33 8.54 43.96 -8.04
N LYS A 34 9.80 44.37 -7.87
CA LYS A 34 10.85 43.50 -7.30
C LYS A 34 10.61 43.13 -5.84
N THR A 35 9.94 44.01 -5.10
CA THR A 35 9.57 43.80 -3.69
C THR A 35 8.13 43.37 -3.52
N HIS A 36 7.41 43.09 -4.62
CA HIS A 36 6.01 42.71 -4.55
C HIS A 36 5.87 41.36 -3.83
N PRO A 37 4.95 41.21 -2.88
CA PRO A 37 4.78 39.96 -2.12
C PRO A 37 4.53 38.75 -3.03
N GLU A 38 3.77 38.93 -4.11
CA GLU A 38 3.45 37.85 -5.06
C GLU A 38 4.66 37.38 -5.89
N SER A 39 5.75 38.13 -5.95
CA SER A 39 6.96 37.68 -6.68
C SER A 39 7.49 36.35 -6.15
N LYS A 40 7.31 36.10 -4.84
CA LYS A 40 7.63 34.82 -4.21
C LYS A 40 6.69 33.71 -4.66
N ASP A 41 5.41 33.99 -4.78
CA ASP A 41 4.40 33.02 -5.21
C ASP A 41 4.55 32.67 -6.68
N LEU A 42 4.85 33.66 -7.52
CA LEU A 42 5.23 33.42 -8.93
C LEU A 42 6.51 32.58 -9.04
N TYR A 43 7.51 32.83 -8.19
CA TYR A 43 8.72 32.02 -8.19
C TYR A 43 8.45 30.57 -7.76
N ARG A 44 7.59 30.36 -6.75
CA ARG A 44 7.13 29.03 -6.36
C ARG A 44 6.39 28.33 -7.49
N ALA A 45 5.49 29.03 -8.17
CA ALA A 45 4.78 28.50 -9.34
C ALA A 45 5.75 28.12 -10.48
N TYR A 46 6.76 28.95 -10.74
CA TYR A 46 7.82 28.67 -11.71
C TYR A 46 8.60 27.39 -11.35
N LEU A 47 9.05 27.26 -10.10
CA LEU A 47 9.77 26.07 -9.64
C LEU A 47 8.91 24.80 -9.75
N ASN A 48 7.63 24.89 -9.39
CA ASN A 48 6.69 23.78 -9.50
C ASN A 48 6.48 23.35 -10.96
N ALA A 49 6.25 24.30 -11.87
CA ALA A 49 6.10 24.01 -13.29
C ALA A 49 7.37 23.35 -13.86
N ARG A 50 8.55 23.85 -13.46
CA ARG A 50 9.84 23.28 -13.86
C ARG A 50 10.03 21.85 -13.35
N HIS A 51 9.66 21.58 -12.09
CA HIS A 51 9.72 20.23 -11.51
C HIS A 51 8.81 19.25 -12.26
N GLN A 52 7.59 19.68 -12.59
CA GLN A 52 6.66 18.86 -13.38
C GLN A 52 7.21 18.54 -14.77
N ILE A 53 7.83 19.51 -15.44
CA ILE A 53 8.49 19.30 -16.74
C ILE A 53 9.63 18.29 -16.59
N ARG A 54 10.50 18.44 -15.59
CA ARG A 54 11.58 17.48 -15.33
C ARG A 54 11.07 16.07 -15.08
N LYS A 55 10.04 15.90 -14.24
CA LYS A 55 9.39 14.61 -14.01
C LYS A 55 8.82 14.02 -15.31
N LYS A 56 8.22 14.84 -16.17
CA LYS A 56 7.70 14.40 -17.46
C LYS A 56 8.82 13.97 -18.41
N VAL A 57 9.92 14.73 -18.48
CA VAL A 57 11.09 14.40 -19.29
C VAL A 57 11.73 13.10 -18.78
N GLN A 58 11.92 12.94 -17.48
CA GLN A 58 12.43 11.71 -16.87
C GLN A 58 11.57 10.51 -17.26
N ARG A 59 10.24 10.62 -17.09
CA ARG A 59 9.30 9.56 -17.47
C ARG A 59 9.40 9.23 -18.96
N ASN A 60 9.55 10.24 -19.83
CA ASN A 60 9.72 10.02 -21.26
C ASN A 60 11.04 9.30 -21.58
N ILE A 61 12.14 9.67 -20.93
CA ILE A 61 13.43 8.98 -21.06
C ILE A 61 13.28 7.51 -20.65
N ASP A 62 12.59 7.24 -19.53
CA ASP A 62 12.35 5.89 -19.05
C ASP A 62 11.47 5.07 -20.01
N ILE A 63 10.43 5.69 -20.58
CA ILE A 63 9.57 5.05 -21.58
C ILE A 63 10.35 4.72 -22.85
N GLU A 64 11.13 5.66 -23.38
CA GLU A 64 11.91 5.44 -24.61
C GLU A 64 13.02 4.41 -24.40
N ALA A 65 13.72 4.46 -23.27
CA ALA A 65 14.72 3.45 -22.91
C ALA A 65 14.13 2.04 -22.82
N ARG A 66 12.85 1.92 -22.45
CA ARG A 66 12.13 0.63 -22.37
C ARG A 66 11.44 0.23 -23.67
N ARG A 67 11.09 1.18 -24.53
CA ARG A 67 10.44 0.95 -25.83
C ARG A 67 11.44 0.51 -26.90
N ASN A 68 12.69 0.93 -26.78
CA ASN A 68 13.77 0.59 -27.71
C ASN A 68 14.94 -0.16 -27.03
N PRO A 69 14.72 -1.37 -26.46
CA PRO A 69 15.83 -2.17 -25.96
C PRO A 69 16.73 -2.71 -27.10
N PHE A 70 16.26 -2.69 -28.36
CA PHE A 70 16.95 -3.28 -29.52
C PHE A 70 17.32 -2.29 -30.65
N GLN A 71 17.04 -0.99 -30.55
CA GLN A 71 17.55 -0.02 -31.55
C GLN A 71 19.00 0.42 -31.31
N PHE A 72 19.65 -0.06 -30.24
CA PHE A 72 21.01 0.36 -29.88
C PHE A 72 22.09 -0.69 -30.17
N ASP A 73 21.74 -1.81 -30.80
CA ASP A 73 22.71 -2.67 -31.45
C ASP A 73 22.65 -2.41 -32.95
N ALA A 74 23.25 -1.29 -33.38
CA ALA A 74 23.52 -1.01 -34.79
C ALA A 74 24.56 -1.97 -35.41
N GLN A 75 24.61 -3.23 -34.95
CA GLN A 75 25.49 -4.28 -35.46
C GLN A 75 24.86 -5.67 -35.59
N THR A 76 23.62 -5.92 -35.15
CA THR A 76 23.03 -7.27 -35.29
C THR A 76 21.64 -7.19 -35.92
N GLY A 77 21.62 -7.26 -37.25
CA GLY A 77 20.42 -7.26 -38.07
C GLY A 77 19.56 -8.51 -37.88
N VAL A 78 18.73 -8.54 -36.84
CA VAL A 78 17.64 -9.51 -36.71
C VAL A 78 16.39 -8.79 -36.19
N GLU A 79 15.45 -8.53 -37.09
CA GLU A 79 14.11 -8.08 -36.77
C GLU A 79 13.29 -9.23 -36.14
N ALA A 80 12.69 -9.02 -34.97
CA ALA A 80 11.66 -9.88 -34.42
C ALA A 80 10.60 -9.05 -33.66
N PRO A 81 9.32 -9.50 -33.60
CA PRO A 81 8.19 -8.60 -33.52
C PRO A 81 7.76 -8.19 -32.10
N LEU A 82 7.14 -7.01 -32.06
CA LEU A 82 6.58 -6.27 -30.94
C LEU A 82 5.58 -7.07 -30.08
N SER A 83 5.82 -7.10 -28.76
CA SER A 83 4.84 -7.48 -27.73
C SER A 83 4.75 -6.34 -26.70
N GLY A 84 4.08 -5.25 -27.09
CA GLY A 84 4.04 -3.97 -26.38
C GLY A 84 3.03 -3.84 -25.23
N ILE A 85 2.48 -4.93 -24.68
CA ILE A 85 1.40 -4.84 -23.66
C ILE A 85 1.81 -5.44 -22.32
N ALA A 86 2.73 -6.41 -22.26
CA ALA A 86 3.09 -7.11 -21.02
C ALA A 86 4.09 -6.36 -20.10
N VAL A 87 4.79 -5.34 -20.61
CA VAL A 87 5.91 -4.71 -19.87
C VAL A 87 5.47 -3.54 -18.98
N LEU A 88 4.27 -2.98 -19.22
CA LEU A 88 3.76 -1.84 -18.43
C LEU A 88 3.35 -2.25 -17.01
N GLU A 89 2.93 -3.50 -16.80
CA GLU A 89 2.38 -3.98 -15.53
C GLU A 89 3.48 -4.24 -14.47
N ASN A 90 4.71 -4.57 -14.90
CA ASN A 90 5.86 -4.77 -14.01
C ASN A 90 6.60 -3.47 -13.64
N ALA A 91 6.28 -2.34 -14.27
CA ALA A 91 6.91 -1.05 -13.96
C ALA A 91 6.35 -0.38 -12.70
N LEU A 92 5.15 -0.77 -12.26
CA LEU A 92 4.43 -0.15 -11.15
C LEU A 92 4.79 -0.73 -9.77
N THR A 93 5.54 -1.83 -9.73
CA THR A 93 5.88 -2.54 -8.49
C THR A 93 7.30 -2.30 -7.99
N SER A 94 8.14 -1.57 -8.73
CA SER A 94 9.58 -1.45 -8.47
C SER A 94 10.08 -0.02 -8.19
N GLU A 95 9.29 0.83 -7.53
CA GLU A 95 9.79 2.13 -7.00
C GLU A 95 9.58 2.24 -5.49
N ARG A 96 10.08 1.24 -4.76
CA ARG A 96 10.24 1.28 -3.31
C ARG A 96 11.70 0.96 -3.01
N GLY A 97 12.57 1.96 -3.13
CA GLY A 97 14.00 1.79 -2.90
C GLY A 97 14.83 3.04 -3.12
N ASP A 98 15.29 3.57 -1.99
CA ASP A 98 16.62 4.14 -1.75
C ASP A 98 16.96 5.61 -2.11
N ASP A 99 17.11 6.35 -1.01
CA ASP A 99 18.27 7.17 -0.63
C ASP A 99 18.86 8.17 -1.63
N LEU A 100 18.57 9.46 -1.40
CA LEU A 100 19.49 10.53 -1.75
C LEU A 100 19.67 11.45 -0.54
N THR A 101 20.89 11.40 0.00
CA THR A 101 21.43 12.22 1.08
C THR A 101 21.33 13.71 0.74
N VAL A 102 20.56 14.45 1.55
CA VAL A 102 20.41 15.90 1.47
C VAL A 102 21.57 16.54 2.23
N THR A 103 22.45 17.22 1.49
CA THR A 103 23.44 18.13 2.06
C THR A 103 22.76 19.36 2.61
N GLU A 104 22.95 19.57 3.90
CA GLU A 104 22.96 20.79 4.72
C GLU A 104 22.29 22.07 4.17
N ASP A 105 21.45 22.62 5.06
CA ASP A 105 20.90 23.98 5.08
C ASP A 105 19.74 24.28 4.12
N MET A 106 18.58 23.71 4.42
CA MET A 106 17.31 24.44 4.52
C MET A 106 16.27 23.53 5.18
N ASP A 107 15.73 23.94 6.33
CA ASP A 107 14.51 23.37 6.90
C ASP A 107 13.36 23.54 5.90
N VAL A 108 13.21 22.56 5.01
CA VAL A 108 12.04 22.39 4.15
C VAL A 108 11.08 21.44 4.88
N GLU A 109 10.72 21.86 6.10
CA GLU A 109 9.61 21.41 6.94
C GLU A 109 8.34 20.90 6.25
N ASP A 110 7.97 21.58 5.16
CA ASP A 110 6.55 21.83 4.89
C ASP A 110 6.17 21.92 3.40
N VAL A 111 7.01 21.45 2.48
CA VAL A 111 6.79 21.67 1.03
C VAL A 111 6.12 20.51 0.28
N ASP A 112 5.91 19.33 0.87
CA ASP A 112 5.42 18.19 0.06
C ASP A 112 4.35 17.33 0.75
N LYS A 113 3.21 17.94 1.11
CA LYS A 113 1.99 17.19 1.48
C LYS A 113 0.78 17.42 0.58
N HIS A 114 0.89 18.27 -0.43
CA HIS A 114 -0.21 18.47 -1.38
C HIS A 114 0.00 17.61 -2.61
N LEU A 115 -0.61 16.42 -2.60
CA LEU A 115 -0.82 15.61 -3.79
C LEU A 115 -1.42 16.49 -4.89
N THR A 116 -0.86 16.41 -6.09
CA THR A 116 -1.53 16.99 -7.26
C THR A 116 -2.89 16.32 -7.44
N LEU A 117 -3.88 17.02 -8.00
CA LEU A 117 -5.24 16.50 -8.14
C LEU A 117 -5.27 15.12 -8.83
N ASP A 118 -4.45 14.93 -9.87
CA ASP A 118 -4.34 13.64 -10.56
C ASP A 118 -3.75 12.54 -9.68
N GLN A 119 -2.77 12.86 -8.84
CA GLN A 119 -2.22 11.91 -7.87
C GLN A 119 -3.25 11.59 -6.78
N ALA A 120 -3.99 12.58 -6.28
CA ALA A 120 -5.06 12.37 -5.30
C ALA A 120 -6.18 11.50 -5.89
N ILE A 121 -6.56 11.71 -7.16
CA ILE A 121 -7.53 10.87 -7.86
C ILE A 121 -7.02 9.44 -8.00
N GLN A 122 -5.74 9.25 -8.35
CA GLN A 122 -5.14 7.92 -8.46
C GLN A 122 -5.10 7.20 -7.10
N GLU A 123 -4.70 7.89 -6.03
CA GLU A 123 -4.69 7.33 -4.68
C GLU A 123 -6.10 6.98 -4.20
N LEU A 124 -7.09 7.85 -4.45
CA LEU A 124 -8.49 7.57 -4.11
C LEU A 124 -9.05 6.39 -4.90
N THR A 125 -8.69 6.25 -6.18
CA THR A 125 -9.11 5.09 -7.00
C THR A 125 -8.49 3.79 -6.50
N LEU A 126 -7.22 3.83 -6.06
CA LEU A 126 -6.55 2.68 -5.44
C LEU A 126 -7.18 2.34 -4.09
N ALA A 127 -7.43 3.34 -3.25
CA ALA A 127 -8.10 3.17 -1.98
C ALA A 127 -9.50 2.56 -2.15
N GLU A 128 -10.30 3.07 -3.10
CA GLU A 128 -11.61 2.52 -3.44
C GLU A 128 -11.51 1.04 -3.82
N LYS A 129 -10.55 0.67 -4.67
CA LYS A 129 -10.34 -0.72 -5.07
C LYS A 129 -9.95 -1.62 -3.90
N ILE A 130 -9.14 -1.13 -2.97
CA ILE A 130 -8.75 -1.86 -1.75
C ILE A 130 -9.96 -2.04 -0.84
N TYR A 131 -10.70 -0.96 -0.56
CA TYR A 131 -11.87 -1.02 0.30
C TYR A 131 -12.97 -1.91 -0.28
N LYS A 132 -13.17 -1.90 -1.60
CA LYS A 132 -14.12 -2.80 -2.24
C LYS A 132 -13.78 -4.27 -2.01
N LYS A 133 -12.50 -4.64 -2.18
CA LYS A 133 -12.03 -6.00 -1.89
C LYS A 133 -12.18 -6.36 -0.42
N GLU A 134 -11.92 -5.40 0.46
CA GLU A 134 -12.05 -5.60 1.90
C GLU A 134 -13.51 -5.81 2.33
N VAL A 135 -14.44 -5.07 1.73
CA VAL A 135 -15.88 -5.27 1.93
C VAL A 135 -16.31 -6.64 1.43
N GLU A 136 -15.91 -7.03 0.21
CA GLU A 136 -16.21 -8.37 -0.34
C GLU A 136 -15.65 -9.50 0.56
N ARG A 137 -14.47 -9.28 1.15
CA ARG A 137 -13.88 -10.21 2.13
C ARG A 137 -14.69 -10.28 3.42
N LEU A 138 -15.05 -9.13 3.99
CA LEU A 138 -15.85 -9.05 5.22
C LEU A 138 -17.24 -9.67 5.03
N GLU A 139 -17.89 -9.42 3.89
CA GLU A 139 -19.17 -10.05 3.56
C GLU A 139 -19.05 -11.58 3.54
N LYS A 140 -17.97 -12.11 2.97
CA LYS A 140 -17.70 -13.55 2.97
C LYS A 140 -17.46 -14.08 4.39
N GLU A 141 -16.69 -13.37 5.21
CA GLU A 141 -16.44 -13.74 6.61
C GLU A 141 -17.75 -13.73 7.43
N CYS A 142 -18.61 -12.72 7.24
CA CYS A 142 -19.93 -12.67 7.88
C CYS A 142 -20.83 -13.82 7.45
N ASN A 143 -20.85 -14.17 6.17
CA ASN A 143 -21.64 -15.30 5.67
C ASN A 143 -21.14 -16.62 6.28
N ASN A 144 -19.83 -16.84 6.32
CA ASN A 144 -19.24 -18.02 6.96
C ASN A 144 -19.61 -18.09 8.45
N PHE A 145 -19.51 -16.96 9.17
CA PHE A 145 -19.88 -16.91 10.59
C PHE A 145 -21.37 -17.22 10.81
N ALA A 146 -22.25 -16.71 9.94
CA ALA A 146 -23.68 -17.01 10.01
C ALA A 146 -23.96 -18.50 9.76
N GLU A 147 -23.26 -19.13 8.81
CA GLU A 147 -23.35 -20.57 8.55
C GLU A 147 -22.86 -21.41 9.74
N GLU A 148 -21.72 -21.04 10.34
CA GLU A 148 -21.20 -21.68 11.54
C GLU A 148 -22.18 -21.57 12.71
N PHE A 149 -22.77 -20.39 12.91
CA PHE A 149 -23.75 -20.17 13.97
C PHE A 149 -25.01 -21.03 13.77
N GLN A 150 -25.49 -21.14 12.53
CA GLN A 150 -26.60 -22.04 12.21
C GLN A 150 -26.25 -23.52 12.40
N SER A 151 -25.00 -23.92 12.11
CA SER A 151 -24.54 -25.28 12.39
C SER A 151 -24.52 -25.54 13.88
N LEU A 152 -23.96 -24.62 14.66
CA LEU A 152 -23.88 -24.73 16.12
C LEU A 152 -25.27 -24.77 16.76
N ASP A 153 -26.20 -23.93 16.31
CA ASP A 153 -27.59 -23.93 16.80
C ASP A 153 -28.28 -25.27 16.51
N LYS A 154 -28.05 -25.86 15.32
CA LYS A 154 -28.53 -27.20 15.00
C LYS A 154 -27.90 -28.26 15.90
N GLU A 155 -26.58 -28.23 16.11
CA GLU A 155 -25.88 -29.15 17.01
C GLU A 155 -26.41 -29.04 18.44
N MET A 156 -26.61 -27.83 18.95
CA MET A 156 -27.11 -27.57 20.29
C MET A 156 -28.58 -28.00 20.43
N SER A 157 -29.41 -27.78 19.42
CA SER A 157 -30.80 -28.25 19.38
C SER A 157 -30.91 -29.78 19.32
N ALA A 158 -29.88 -30.46 18.80
CA ALA A 158 -29.81 -31.92 18.79
C ALA A 158 -29.43 -32.51 20.16
N ILE A 159 -28.91 -31.69 21.09
CA ILE A 159 -28.65 -32.10 22.48
C ILE A 159 -30.00 -32.12 23.21
N VAL A 160 -30.66 -33.27 23.17
CA VAL A 160 -31.83 -33.55 24.01
C VAL A 160 -31.33 -33.85 25.42
N VAL A 161 -31.41 -32.86 26.31
CA VAL A 161 -31.32 -33.12 27.76
C VAL A 161 -32.61 -33.83 28.16
N PRO A 162 -32.55 -35.06 28.72
CA PRO A 162 -33.77 -35.74 29.14
C PRO A 162 -34.43 -34.94 30.27
N ASN A 163 -35.56 -34.29 29.97
CA ASN A 163 -36.39 -33.55 30.93
C ASN A 163 -37.29 -34.47 31.78
N GLY A 164 -36.87 -35.71 32.01
CA GLY A 164 -37.57 -36.68 32.83
C GLY A 164 -36.63 -37.27 33.87
N PRO A 165 -37.17 -37.82 34.99
CA PRO A 165 -36.35 -38.63 35.89
C PRO A 165 -35.67 -39.70 35.04
N VAL A 166 -34.37 -39.88 35.23
CA VAL A 166 -33.56 -40.86 34.47
C VAL A 166 -34.05 -42.26 34.84
N THR A 167 -35.09 -42.74 34.17
CA THR A 167 -35.64 -44.08 34.39
C THR A 167 -34.63 -45.08 33.85
N GLY A 168 -33.89 -45.71 34.76
CA GLY A 168 -32.82 -46.64 34.43
C GLY A 168 -31.68 -46.65 35.45
N ILE A 169 -31.60 -45.64 36.32
CA ILE A 169 -30.77 -45.70 37.52
C ILE A 169 -31.61 -46.40 38.59
N ASP A 170 -31.21 -47.62 38.95
CA ASP A 170 -31.71 -48.25 40.17
C ASP A 170 -31.15 -47.45 41.35
N GLU A 171 -31.93 -46.47 41.82
CA GLU A 171 -31.55 -45.57 42.91
C GLU A 171 -31.10 -46.35 44.15
N ALA A 172 -31.64 -47.54 44.38
CA ALA A 172 -31.23 -48.41 45.49
C ALA A 172 -29.81 -48.95 45.28
N ALA A 173 -29.46 -49.36 44.05
CA ALA A 173 -28.12 -49.80 43.72
C ALA A 173 -27.11 -48.64 43.80
N LEU A 174 -27.47 -47.46 43.31
CA LEU A 174 -26.60 -46.28 43.37
C LEU A 174 -26.37 -45.80 44.82
N MET A 175 -27.42 -45.81 45.64
CA MET A 175 -27.30 -45.47 47.07
C MET A 175 -26.45 -46.47 47.83
N LYS A 176 -26.56 -47.75 47.49
CA LYS A 176 -25.70 -48.81 48.06
C LYS A 176 -24.24 -48.62 47.66
N ASP A 177 -23.96 -48.34 46.39
CA ASP A 177 -22.59 -48.11 45.92
C ASP A 177 -21.97 -46.85 46.57
N LEU A 178 -22.77 -45.80 46.80
CA LEU A 178 -22.35 -44.63 47.56
C LEU A 178 -22.06 -44.94 49.03
N GLN A 179 -22.89 -45.76 49.68
CA GLN A 179 -22.63 -46.23 51.06
C GLN A 179 -21.37 -47.08 51.15
N ASP A 180 -21.18 -48.04 50.24
CA ASP A 180 -19.98 -48.88 50.18
C ASP A 180 -18.71 -48.03 49.97
N LEU A 181 -18.81 -46.95 49.18
CA LEU A 181 -17.71 -46.01 48.98
C LEU A 181 -17.40 -45.20 50.25
N ILE A 182 -18.42 -44.72 50.96
CA ILE A 182 -18.26 -43.98 52.23
C ILE A 182 -17.63 -44.90 53.29
N GLU A 183 -18.12 -46.14 53.44
CA GLU A 183 -17.56 -47.10 54.40
C GLU A 183 -16.09 -47.47 54.08
N ARG A 184 -15.75 -47.60 52.79
CA ARG A 184 -14.34 -47.79 52.37
C ARG A 184 -13.48 -46.58 52.70
N HIS A 185 -14.03 -45.37 52.58
CA HIS A 185 -13.30 -44.16 52.90
C HIS A 185 -13.11 -43.99 54.41
N ASP A 186 -14.10 -44.38 55.21
CA ASP A 186 -14.04 -44.34 56.67
C ASP A 186 -13.13 -45.43 57.25
N THR A 187 -13.05 -46.60 56.63
CA THR A 187 -12.10 -47.66 57.01
C THR A 187 -10.66 -47.30 56.65
N LEU A 188 -10.43 -46.56 55.56
CA LEU A 188 -9.12 -46.00 55.22
C LEU A 188 -8.69 -44.86 56.16
N TYR A 189 -9.63 -44.15 56.78
CA TYR A 189 -9.35 -43.06 57.72
C TYR A 189 -9.16 -43.52 59.18
N ASN A 190 -9.57 -44.75 59.51
CA ASN A 190 -9.46 -45.35 60.86
C ASN A 190 -8.34 -46.41 60.98
N MET A 191 -7.45 -46.51 59.98
CA MET A 191 -6.14 -47.15 60.08
C MET A 191 -5.05 -46.11 60.36
#